data_AF-A0A7X6I5P9-F1
#
_entry.id   AF-A0A7X6I5P9-F1
#
_cell.length_a   1.000
_cell.length_b   1.000
_cell.length_c   1.000
_cell.angle_alpha   90.00
_cell.angle_beta   90.00
_cell.angle_gamma   90.00
#
_symmetry.space_group_name_H-M   'P 1'
#
loop_
_entity.id
_entity.type
_entity.pdbx_description
1 polymer ?
#
loop_
_entity_poly.entity_id
_entity_poly.type
_entity_poly.pdbx_seq_one_letter_code
_entity_poly.pdbx_strand_id
1 'polypeptide(L)'
;MNGRRVTAGWLPGLAAHEVQWHALGFGSGVERVEVDVPVLTGEQMRALARRVRAAAREHLQPLPVSEIIAIVDRAVARLLDPADPYRQQAERLLPAVTGYDAEMVRLGLASYLRTFRAPQLHRFVAEDFANPKVLDEFQPAAKGGAVRAFGPALLVHNWAGNVPALPLWSLVCGLLVKAGNVGKLPSAEPLFASLFARLLAEVHPPLAECFAIVWWKGGADAGAASALFGEADTVLAYGSNHAVDEVRRQLPVTTRFLPYGHKLGFGLVSRAALDTQRAPATARLAAHDIVRWEQQGCYSPHLFYVERGGRVAPREFAQYLAGELANLQRRHPRRALALEDAQAIAGWRQSAELRALSAAGFELLGGEQAQWAVACADAPQPLSPTAAHRCIQVVAVDRLDEVVALVEPHAAFLQTAGVAAEPGELFRIAALLGRAGVTRVAAIGSMTAPEAGWHHDGRFNLLDLVRLVEIEQSAERAADRFAPYAQEDQG
;
A
#
# COMPACT_ATOMS: atom_id res chain seq x y z
N MET A 1 23.73 4.25 -28.83
CA MET A 1 22.58 3.53 -28.24
C MET A 1 22.07 4.38 -27.08
N ASN A 2 21.13 5.30 -27.34
CA ASN A 2 20.69 6.25 -26.32
C ASN A 2 19.64 5.58 -25.45
N GLY A 3 19.98 5.30 -24.19
CA GLY A 3 19.00 4.95 -23.16
C GLY A 3 17.94 6.04 -23.04
N ARG A 4 16.73 5.68 -22.63
CA ARG A 4 15.63 6.63 -22.46
C ARG A 4 15.83 7.39 -21.16
N ARG A 5 15.92 8.72 -21.23
CA ARG A 5 16.03 9.58 -20.04
C ARG A 5 14.69 10.26 -19.75
N VAL A 6 14.21 10.17 -18.51
CA VAL A 6 12.94 10.75 -18.06
C VAL A 6 13.13 11.47 -16.73
N THR A 7 12.34 12.51 -16.48
CA THR A 7 12.43 13.29 -15.23
C THR A 7 11.26 12.96 -14.31
N ALA A 8 11.56 12.62 -13.06
CA ALA A 8 10.61 12.42 -11.98
C ALA A 8 10.54 13.66 -11.06
N GLY A 9 9.54 13.70 -10.18
CA GLY A 9 9.27 14.81 -9.28
C GLY A 9 8.22 15.79 -9.79
N TRP A 10 7.77 16.64 -8.87
CA TRP A 10 6.85 17.76 -9.04
C TRP A 10 7.17 18.81 -7.98
N LEU A 11 7.68 19.98 -8.41
CA LEU A 11 8.28 20.97 -7.51
C LEU A 11 7.64 22.35 -7.73
N PRO A 12 6.42 22.58 -7.23
CA PRO A 12 5.74 23.86 -7.39
C PRO A 12 6.61 25.01 -6.87
N GLY A 13 6.73 26.06 -7.69
CA GLY A 13 7.54 27.25 -7.38
C GLY A 13 9.06 27.09 -7.42
N LEU A 14 9.60 25.96 -7.90
CA LEU A 14 11.03 25.78 -8.16
C LEU A 14 11.26 25.45 -9.64
N ALA A 15 12.07 26.24 -10.32
CA ALA A 15 12.43 25.98 -11.70
C ALA A 15 13.47 24.86 -11.80
N ALA A 16 13.43 24.08 -12.88
CA ALA A 16 14.30 22.91 -13.05
C ALA A 16 15.81 23.23 -13.01
N HIS A 17 16.21 24.46 -13.38
CA HIS A 17 17.60 24.91 -13.36
C HIS A 17 18.10 25.31 -11.96
N GLU A 18 17.19 25.51 -11.00
CA GLU A 18 17.50 25.83 -9.60
C GLU A 18 17.74 24.56 -8.76
N VAL A 19 17.48 23.39 -9.33
CA VAL A 19 17.45 22.11 -8.62
C VAL A 19 18.56 21.20 -9.15
N GLN A 20 19.25 20.50 -8.25
CA GLN A 20 20.20 19.46 -8.63
C GLN A 20 19.45 18.18 -8.99
N TRP A 21 19.98 17.39 -9.93
CA TRP A 21 19.34 16.18 -10.42
C TRP A 21 20.27 14.98 -10.26
N HIS A 22 19.73 13.88 -9.75
CA HIS A 22 20.44 12.61 -9.62
C HIS A 22 19.82 11.60 -10.58
N ALA A 23 20.65 10.90 -11.37
CA ALA A 23 20.17 9.90 -12.32
C ALA A 23 20.13 8.51 -11.68
N LEU A 24 18.94 7.90 -11.62
CA LEU A 24 18.74 6.52 -11.23
C LEU A 24 18.65 5.64 -12.49
N GLY A 25 19.49 4.61 -12.59
CA GLY A 25 19.51 3.70 -13.73
C GLY A 25 18.68 2.44 -13.51
N PHE A 26 17.85 2.09 -14.49
CA PHE A 26 16.99 0.91 -14.47
C PHE A 26 17.10 0.10 -15.77
N GLY A 27 16.85 -1.21 -15.66
CA GLY A 27 16.91 -2.14 -16.79
C GLY A 27 18.31 -2.36 -17.34
N SER A 28 18.39 -3.06 -18.47
CA SER A 28 19.64 -3.37 -19.17
C SER A 28 19.46 -3.34 -20.68
N GLY A 29 20.53 -3.06 -21.43
CA GLY A 29 20.51 -3.08 -22.90
C GLY A 29 19.57 -2.02 -23.49
N VAL A 30 18.74 -2.43 -24.47
CA VAL A 30 17.82 -1.53 -25.20
C VAL A 30 16.66 -1.02 -24.33
N GLU A 31 16.37 -1.71 -23.21
CA GLU A 31 15.34 -1.30 -22.24
C GLU A 31 15.87 -0.39 -21.13
N ARG A 32 17.13 0.07 -21.20
CA ARG A 32 17.71 0.94 -20.18
C ARG A 32 16.95 2.26 -20.08
N VAL A 33 16.47 2.58 -18.88
CA VAL A 33 15.82 3.84 -18.53
C VAL A 33 16.66 4.55 -17.47
N GLU A 34 16.94 5.83 -17.68
CA GLU A 34 17.52 6.71 -16.66
C GLU A 34 16.43 7.67 -16.16
N VAL A 35 16.19 7.67 -14.86
CA VAL A 35 15.22 8.57 -14.22
C VAL A 35 15.97 9.64 -13.43
N ASP A 36 15.89 10.87 -13.88
CA ASP A 36 16.39 12.02 -13.13
C ASP A 36 15.41 12.35 -12.00
N VAL A 37 15.89 12.26 -10.75
CA VAL A 37 15.15 12.64 -9.55
C VAL A 37 15.73 13.91 -8.94
N PRO A 38 14.90 14.78 -8.36
CA PRO A 38 15.36 16.05 -7.84
C PRO A 38 16.06 15.89 -6.49
N VAL A 39 17.13 16.66 -6.28
CA VAL A 39 17.90 16.75 -5.04
C VAL A 39 17.82 18.19 -4.55
N LEU A 40 17.10 18.39 -3.46
CA LEU A 40 16.85 19.72 -2.89
C LEU A 40 17.76 19.96 -1.68
N THR A 41 18.18 21.21 -1.50
CA THR A 41 18.80 21.64 -0.25
C THR A 41 17.76 21.74 0.88
N GLY A 42 18.20 21.78 2.14
CA GLY A 42 17.30 21.99 3.28
C GLY A 42 16.50 23.30 3.19
N GLU A 43 17.09 24.37 2.63
CA GLU A 43 16.40 25.65 2.41
C GLU A 43 15.29 25.52 1.36
N GLN A 44 15.60 24.90 0.20
CA GLN A 44 14.61 24.64 -0.84
C GLN A 44 13.46 23.76 -0.32
N MET A 45 13.79 22.73 0.45
CA MET A 45 12.81 21.82 1.03
C MET A 45 11.87 22.54 2.00
N ARG A 46 12.40 23.42 2.86
CA ARG A 46 11.62 24.25 3.78
C ARG A 46 10.71 25.24 3.04
N ALA A 47 11.25 25.92 2.03
CA ALA A 47 10.49 26.87 1.22
C ALA A 47 9.33 26.17 0.48
N LEU A 48 9.60 25.01 -0.12
CA LEU A 48 8.62 24.16 -0.79
C LEU A 48 7.51 23.70 0.16
N ALA A 49 7.89 23.20 1.35
CA ALA A 49 6.93 22.77 2.37
C ALA A 49 5.97 23.91 2.79
N ARG A 50 6.51 25.11 3.02
CA ARG A 50 5.69 26.29 3.39
C ARG A 50 4.79 26.76 2.26
N ARG A 51 5.26 26.72 1.01
CA ARG A 51 4.46 27.00 -0.18
C ARG A 51 3.30 26.03 -0.31
N VAL A 52 3.56 24.73 -0.22
CA VAL A 52 2.54 23.68 -0.27
C VAL A 52 1.49 23.87 0.83
N ARG A 53 1.93 24.17 2.05
CA ARG A 53 1.03 24.47 3.19
C ARG A 53 0.13 25.68 2.89
N ALA A 54 0.69 26.77 2.40
CA ALA A 54 -0.05 27.99 2.09
C ALA A 54 -1.06 27.77 0.95
N ALA A 55 -0.63 27.13 -0.13
CA ALA A 55 -1.48 26.81 -1.28
C ALA A 55 -2.61 25.85 -0.89
N ALA A 56 -2.35 24.83 -0.07
CA ALA A 56 -3.39 23.91 0.40
C ALA A 56 -4.47 24.65 1.21
N ARG A 57 -4.07 25.60 2.07
CA ARG A 57 -5.01 26.46 2.79
C ARG A 57 -5.88 27.30 1.86
N GLU A 58 -5.31 27.82 0.78
CA GLU A 58 -5.99 28.72 -0.14
C GLU A 58 -6.87 27.98 -1.16
N HIS A 59 -6.43 26.84 -1.67
CA HIS A 59 -7.03 26.20 -2.83
C HIS A 59 -7.62 24.81 -2.57
N LEU A 60 -7.14 24.06 -1.56
CA LEU A 60 -7.61 22.71 -1.27
C LEU A 60 -8.60 22.65 -0.10
N GLN A 61 -8.27 23.30 1.02
CA GLN A 61 -9.09 23.31 2.23
C GLN A 61 -10.51 23.90 2.05
N PRO A 62 -10.73 24.89 1.18
CA PRO A 62 -12.08 25.40 0.90
C PRO A 62 -12.95 24.44 0.07
N LEU A 63 -12.36 23.48 -0.65
CA LEU A 63 -13.13 22.58 -1.52
C LEU A 63 -13.98 21.62 -0.69
N PRO A 64 -15.25 21.37 -1.07
CA PRO A 64 -16.02 20.25 -0.55
C PRO A 64 -15.33 18.92 -0.87
N VAL A 65 -15.40 17.93 0.03
CA VAL A 65 -14.78 16.62 -0.19
C VAL A 65 -15.30 15.94 -1.46
N SER A 66 -16.56 16.16 -1.82
CA SER A 66 -17.14 15.66 -3.07
C SER A 66 -16.48 16.23 -4.33
N GLU A 67 -16.02 17.48 -4.29
CA GLU A 67 -15.32 18.10 -5.40
C GLU A 67 -13.90 17.53 -5.53
N ILE A 68 -13.21 17.31 -4.40
CA ILE A 68 -11.92 16.63 -4.36
C ILE A 68 -12.05 15.21 -4.96
N ILE A 69 -13.10 14.48 -4.60
CA ILE A 69 -13.42 13.16 -5.17
C ILE A 69 -13.59 13.26 -6.70
N ALA A 70 -14.34 14.25 -7.20
CA ALA A 70 -14.56 14.43 -8.63
C ALA A 70 -13.26 14.79 -9.39
N ILE A 71 -12.37 15.57 -8.79
CA ILE A 71 -11.06 15.89 -9.36
C ILE A 71 -10.20 14.63 -9.47
N VAL A 72 -10.10 13.85 -8.39
CA VAL A 72 -9.36 12.57 -8.40
C VAL A 72 -9.98 11.59 -9.40
N ASP A 73 -11.30 11.49 -9.47
CA ASP A 73 -12.01 10.62 -10.43
C ASP A 73 -11.64 10.93 -11.87
N ARG A 74 -11.58 12.22 -12.25
CA ARG A 74 -11.18 12.63 -13.60
C ARG A 74 -9.75 12.24 -13.94
N ALA A 75 -8.81 12.42 -13.00
CA ALA A 75 -7.43 11.98 -13.19
C ALA A 75 -7.33 10.44 -13.32
N VAL A 76 -8.03 9.71 -12.46
CA VAL A 76 -8.05 8.24 -12.48
C VAL A 76 -8.74 7.70 -13.73
N ALA A 77 -9.81 8.34 -14.22
CA ALA A 77 -10.48 7.98 -15.47
C ALA A 77 -9.52 8.07 -16.66
N ARG A 78 -8.69 9.12 -16.73
CA ARG A 78 -7.61 9.23 -17.73
C ARG A 78 -6.57 8.13 -17.58
N LEU A 79 -6.14 7.80 -16.36
CA LEU A 79 -5.21 6.68 -16.13
C LEU A 79 -5.80 5.29 -16.41
N LEU A 80 -7.12 5.18 -16.55
CA LEU A 80 -7.78 3.94 -16.96
C LEU A 80 -8.02 3.85 -18.47
N ASP A 81 -7.94 4.97 -19.19
CA ASP A 81 -8.08 5.01 -20.64
C ASP A 81 -6.78 4.54 -21.31
N PRO A 82 -6.77 3.41 -22.04
CA PRO A 82 -5.58 2.94 -22.75
C PRO A 82 -5.06 3.90 -23.82
N ALA A 83 -5.89 4.83 -24.30
CA ALA A 83 -5.48 5.85 -25.27
C ALA A 83 -4.83 7.08 -24.63
N ASP A 84 -4.95 7.28 -23.31
CA ASP A 84 -4.40 8.47 -22.65
C ASP A 84 -2.86 8.44 -22.62
N PRO A 85 -2.17 9.56 -22.93
CA PRO A 85 -0.71 9.61 -22.92
C PRO A 85 -0.05 9.20 -21.60
N TYR A 86 -0.64 9.56 -20.45
CA TYR A 86 -0.10 9.19 -19.14
C TYR A 86 -0.24 7.69 -18.89
N ARG A 87 -1.35 7.09 -19.32
CA ARG A 87 -1.54 5.63 -19.24
C ARG A 87 -0.52 4.89 -20.10
N GLN A 88 -0.34 5.31 -21.35
CA GLN A 88 0.69 4.72 -22.23
C GLN A 88 2.10 4.91 -21.69
N GLN A 89 2.39 6.06 -21.08
CA GLN A 89 3.68 6.31 -20.43
C GLN A 89 3.91 5.37 -19.24
N ALA A 90 2.92 5.21 -18.35
CA ALA A 90 3.00 4.31 -17.20
C ALA A 90 3.23 2.86 -17.64
N GLU A 91 2.45 2.34 -18.62
CA GLU A 91 2.61 0.98 -19.12
C GLU A 91 3.96 0.73 -19.80
N ARG A 92 4.56 1.75 -20.42
CA ARG A 92 5.90 1.63 -21.02
C ARG A 92 7.02 1.68 -20.00
N LEU A 93 6.93 2.55 -19.00
CA LEU A 93 8.05 2.84 -18.10
C LEU A 93 8.04 1.98 -16.83
N LEU A 94 6.88 1.69 -16.25
CA LEU A 94 6.80 0.93 -15.00
C LEU A 94 7.42 -0.47 -15.11
N PRO A 95 7.19 -1.27 -16.18
CA PRO A 95 7.85 -2.57 -16.30
C PRO A 95 9.38 -2.47 -16.36
N ALA A 96 9.90 -1.43 -17.03
CA ALA A 96 11.33 -1.21 -17.16
C ALA A 96 11.98 -0.77 -15.84
N VAL A 97 11.29 0.05 -15.04
CA VAL A 97 11.77 0.55 -13.75
C VAL A 97 11.64 -0.47 -12.63
N THR A 98 10.49 -1.15 -12.57
CA THR A 98 10.18 -2.08 -11.46
C THR A 98 10.66 -3.50 -11.71
N GLY A 99 10.96 -3.86 -12.96
CA GLY A 99 11.31 -5.22 -13.34
C GLY A 99 10.11 -6.18 -13.44
N TYR A 100 8.88 -5.70 -13.24
CA TYR A 100 7.69 -6.52 -13.38
C TYR A 100 7.32 -6.82 -14.84
N ASP A 101 6.59 -7.92 -15.04
CA ASP A 101 6.02 -8.26 -16.33
C ASP A 101 5.03 -7.17 -16.81
N ALA A 102 5.04 -6.86 -18.11
CA ALA A 102 4.26 -5.78 -18.66
C ALA A 102 2.74 -6.06 -18.63
N GLU A 103 2.32 -7.30 -18.86
CA GLU A 103 0.91 -7.68 -18.75
C GLU A 103 0.45 -7.59 -17.28
N MET A 104 1.28 -8.06 -16.34
CA MET A 104 1.02 -7.94 -14.90
C MET A 104 0.87 -6.48 -14.46
N VAL A 105 1.80 -5.60 -14.86
CA VAL A 105 1.71 -4.17 -14.57
C VAL A 105 0.42 -3.59 -15.15
N ARG A 106 0.12 -3.87 -16.43
CA ARG A 106 -1.07 -3.35 -17.10
C ARG A 106 -2.37 -3.73 -16.38
N LEU A 107 -2.55 -5.03 -16.11
CA LEU A 107 -3.76 -5.56 -15.46
C LEU A 107 -3.84 -5.15 -13.99
N GLY A 108 -2.73 -5.28 -13.27
CA GLY A 108 -2.62 -4.96 -11.85
C GLY A 108 -2.87 -3.47 -11.59
N LEU A 109 -2.30 -2.60 -12.42
CA LEU A 109 -2.50 -1.15 -12.33
C LEU A 109 -3.95 -0.77 -12.65
N ALA A 110 -4.57 -1.37 -13.68
CA ALA A 110 -5.97 -1.10 -13.99
C ALA A 110 -6.91 -1.54 -12.84
N SER A 111 -6.65 -2.70 -12.24
CA SER A 111 -7.39 -3.17 -11.06
C SER A 111 -7.23 -2.22 -9.87
N TYR A 112 -6.00 -1.75 -9.61
CA TYR A 112 -5.71 -0.84 -8.50
C TYR A 112 -6.35 0.53 -8.72
N LEU A 113 -6.20 1.14 -9.90
CA LEU A 113 -6.78 2.45 -10.21
C LEU A 113 -8.31 2.49 -10.04
N ARG A 114 -9.02 1.38 -10.28
CA ARG A 114 -10.47 1.31 -10.10
C ARG A 114 -10.91 1.55 -8.65
N THR A 115 -10.04 1.36 -7.66
CA THR A 115 -10.35 1.67 -6.24
C THR A 115 -10.42 3.18 -5.97
N PHE A 116 -9.97 4.01 -6.91
CA PHE A 116 -9.96 5.48 -6.81
C PHE A 116 -10.97 6.16 -7.75
N ARG A 117 -11.93 5.40 -8.30
CA ARG A 117 -13.09 5.99 -8.99
C ARG A 117 -14.08 6.54 -7.98
N ALA A 118 -14.89 7.51 -8.39
CA ALA A 118 -15.80 8.25 -7.51
C ALA A 118 -16.68 7.35 -6.63
N PRO A 119 -17.34 6.27 -7.13
CA PRO A 119 -18.14 5.41 -6.26
C PRO A 119 -17.32 4.75 -5.14
N GLN A 120 -16.08 4.37 -5.45
CA GLN A 120 -15.15 3.76 -4.50
C GLN A 120 -14.61 4.79 -3.50
N LEU A 121 -14.28 6.01 -3.96
CA LEU A 121 -13.86 7.09 -3.08
C LEU A 121 -14.96 7.56 -2.13
N HIS A 122 -16.21 7.59 -2.58
CA HIS A 122 -17.34 7.88 -1.68
C HIS A 122 -17.50 6.81 -0.61
N ARG A 123 -17.37 5.52 -0.96
CA ARG A 123 -17.35 4.43 0.03
C ARG A 123 -16.18 4.55 0.98
N PHE A 124 -15.01 4.91 0.46
CA PHE A 124 -13.82 5.15 1.26
C PHE A 124 -14.09 6.22 2.33
N VAL A 125 -14.56 7.41 1.94
CA VAL A 125 -14.84 8.47 2.92
C VAL A 125 -15.94 8.06 3.91
N ALA A 126 -16.97 7.34 3.45
CA ALA A 126 -18.07 6.87 4.30
C ALA A 126 -17.66 5.78 5.30
N GLU A 127 -16.64 4.97 4.99
CA GLU A 127 -16.10 3.96 5.91
C GLU A 127 -15.46 4.61 7.14
N ASP A 128 -14.70 5.68 6.92
CA ASP A 128 -14.03 6.41 8.00
C ASP A 128 -14.93 7.46 8.66
N PHE A 129 -15.91 8.01 7.96
CA PHE A 129 -16.80 9.05 8.50
C PHE A 129 -18.27 8.72 8.26
N ALA A 130 -19.01 8.42 9.33
CA ALA A 130 -20.45 8.23 9.28
C ALA A 130 -21.20 9.45 8.69
N ASN A 131 -20.69 10.67 8.92
CA ASN A 131 -21.12 11.87 8.22
C ASN A 131 -19.91 12.54 7.54
N PRO A 132 -19.67 12.30 6.23
CA PRO A 132 -18.55 12.90 5.49
C PRO A 132 -18.49 14.43 5.51
N LYS A 133 -19.62 15.12 5.72
CA LYS A 133 -19.69 16.59 5.74
C LYS A 133 -18.88 17.22 6.87
N VAL A 134 -18.48 16.44 7.88
CA VAL A 134 -17.57 16.92 8.94
C VAL A 134 -16.22 17.37 8.38
N LEU A 135 -15.82 16.91 7.19
CA LEU A 135 -14.62 17.40 6.50
C LEU A 135 -14.81 18.78 5.86
N ASP A 136 -16.06 19.19 5.64
CA ASP A 136 -16.41 20.42 4.93
C ASP A 136 -16.72 21.55 5.90
N GLU A 137 -17.54 21.29 6.91
CA GLU A 137 -18.05 22.31 7.83
C GLU A 137 -18.38 21.71 9.22
N PHE A 138 -18.75 22.56 10.18
CA PHE A 138 -19.25 22.09 11.47
C PHE A 138 -20.61 21.41 11.30
N GLN A 139 -20.73 20.17 11.75
CA GLN A 139 -21.94 19.37 11.69
C GLN A 139 -22.48 19.13 13.10
N PRO A 140 -23.81 19.05 13.31
CA PRO A 140 -24.39 18.73 14.62
C PRO A 140 -23.80 17.45 15.23
N ALA A 141 -23.42 17.52 16.50
CA ALA A 141 -22.91 16.37 17.25
C ALA A 141 -24.04 15.69 18.05
N ALA A 142 -23.99 14.35 18.19
CA ALA A 142 -25.02 13.59 18.90
C ALA A 142 -25.20 13.99 20.38
N LYS A 143 -24.14 14.50 21.01
CA LYS A 143 -24.15 15.02 22.39
C LYS A 143 -24.65 16.47 22.52
N GLY A 144 -25.11 17.08 21.41
CA GLY A 144 -25.33 18.52 21.30
C GLY A 144 -24.05 19.27 20.91
N GLY A 145 -24.18 20.51 20.42
CA GLY A 145 -23.06 21.21 19.81
C GLY A 145 -22.83 20.81 18.35
N ALA A 146 -21.63 21.13 17.85
CA ALA A 146 -21.19 20.77 16.51
C ALA A 146 -19.75 20.25 16.47
N VAL A 147 -19.40 19.46 15.47
CA VAL A 147 -18.06 18.88 15.26
C VAL A 147 -17.60 19.08 13.83
N ARG A 148 -16.30 19.34 13.65
CA ARG A 148 -15.64 19.41 12.35
C ARG A 148 -14.28 18.70 12.40
N ALA A 149 -13.96 17.97 11.34
CA ALA A 149 -12.67 17.33 11.13
C ALA A 149 -11.73 18.25 10.34
N PHE A 150 -10.48 18.35 10.82
CA PHE A 150 -9.41 19.10 10.17
C PHE A 150 -8.23 18.17 9.90
N GLY A 151 -7.82 18.04 8.65
CA GLY A 151 -6.55 17.40 8.30
C GLY A 151 -5.33 18.22 8.72
N PRO A 152 -4.12 17.65 8.61
CA PRO A 152 -2.88 18.36 8.85
C PRO A 152 -2.69 19.47 7.80
N ALA A 153 -2.05 20.58 8.16
CA ALA A 153 -1.73 21.62 7.20
C ALA A 153 -0.64 21.14 6.22
N LEU A 154 0.30 20.33 6.71
CA LEU A 154 1.29 19.62 5.91
C LEU A 154 1.40 18.13 6.30
N LEU A 155 1.14 17.26 5.32
CA LEU A 155 1.31 15.82 5.41
C LEU A 155 2.52 15.38 4.56
N VAL A 156 3.47 14.71 5.19
CA VAL A 156 4.64 14.17 4.51
C VAL A 156 4.51 12.65 4.35
N HIS A 157 4.87 12.15 3.17
CA HIS A 157 4.84 10.74 2.84
C HIS A 157 6.25 10.24 2.52
N ASN A 158 6.70 9.16 3.14
CA ASN A 158 7.88 8.41 2.75
C ASN A 158 7.44 7.04 2.23
N TRP A 159 7.40 6.86 0.91
CA TRP A 159 6.86 5.67 0.28
C TRP A 159 7.89 4.56 0.08
N ALA A 160 7.42 3.31 0.09
CA ALA A 160 8.17 2.14 -0.36
C ALA A 160 7.97 1.92 -1.86
N GLY A 161 8.96 1.32 -2.53
CA GLY A 161 8.96 1.08 -3.98
C GLY A 161 8.79 -0.39 -4.38
N ASN A 162 8.32 -1.23 -3.47
CA ASN A 162 8.13 -2.67 -3.67
C ASN A 162 6.92 -3.00 -4.55
N VAL A 163 5.86 -2.17 -4.54
CA VAL A 163 4.66 -2.37 -5.40
C VAL A 163 4.44 -1.12 -6.24
N PRO A 164 4.11 -1.25 -7.55
CA PRO A 164 3.91 -0.09 -8.40
C PRO A 164 2.72 0.74 -7.94
N ALA A 165 2.80 2.05 -8.10
CA ALA A 165 1.72 2.99 -7.80
C ALA A 165 1.28 3.05 -6.32
N LEU A 166 1.99 2.38 -5.40
CA LEU A 166 1.75 2.44 -3.96
C LEU A 166 1.54 3.87 -3.41
N PRO A 167 2.27 4.90 -3.87
CA PRO A 167 2.06 6.27 -3.42
C PRO A 167 0.63 6.81 -3.52
N LEU A 168 -0.15 6.31 -4.49
CA LEU A 168 -1.49 6.83 -4.79
C LEU A 168 -2.43 6.72 -3.59
N TRP A 169 -2.33 5.64 -2.82
CA TRP A 169 -3.22 5.38 -1.69
C TRP A 169 -3.19 6.52 -0.67
N SER A 170 -2.01 6.79 -0.12
CA SER A 170 -1.86 7.78 0.94
C SER A 170 -1.93 9.22 0.43
N LEU A 171 -1.50 9.46 -0.82
CA LEU A 171 -1.64 10.76 -1.45
C LEU A 171 -3.12 11.14 -1.62
N VAL A 172 -3.96 10.22 -2.09
CA VAL A 172 -5.42 10.46 -2.18
C VAL A 172 -6.03 10.63 -0.79
N CYS A 173 -5.62 9.83 0.20
CA CYS A 173 -6.07 10.04 1.59
C CYS A 173 -5.75 11.45 2.09
N GLY A 174 -4.53 11.94 1.82
CA GLY A 174 -4.10 13.30 2.14
C GLY A 174 -4.94 14.37 1.46
N LEU A 175 -5.27 14.19 0.18
CA LEU A 175 -6.17 15.10 -0.55
C LEU A 175 -7.59 15.09 0.05
N LEU A 176 -8.15 13.92 0.36
CA LEU A 176 -9.50 13.78 0.93
C LEU A 176 -9.64 14.47 2.29
N VAL A 177 -8.59 14.45 3.13
CA VAL A 177 -8.56 15.20 4.40
C VAL A 177 -8.05 16.63 4.25
N LYS A 178 -7.87 17.09 3.00
CA LYS A 178 -7.51 18.47 2.63
C LYS A 178 -6.14 18.93 3.12
N ALA A 179 -5.18 18.00 3.20
CA ALA A 179 -3.80 18.29 3.59
C ALA A 179 -2.97 18.80 2.41
N GLY A 180 -2.03 19.71 2.68
CA GLY A 180 -0.92 19.94 1.75
C GLY A 180 0.02 18.73 1.76
N ASN A 181 0.39 18.18 0.60
CA ASN A 181 1.10 16.90 0.53
C ASN A 181 2.55 17.06 0.05
N VAL A 182 3.53 16.51 0.77
CA VAL A 182 4.90 16.37 0.26
C VAL A 182 5.30 14.90 0.29
N GLY A 183 5.52 14.32 -0.87
CA GLY A 183 5.82 12.90 -1.02
C GLY A 183 7.25 12.63 -1.46
N LYS A 184 7.96 11.77 -0.74
CA LYS A 184 9.28 11.27 -1.12
C LYS A 184 9.15 10.01 -1.97
N LEU A 185 9.67 10.12 -3.19
CA LEU A 185 9.79 9.01 -4.12
C LEU A 185 10.68 7.88 -3.56
N PRO A 186 10.29 6.61 -3.73
CA PRO A 186 11.19 5.49 -3.51
C PRO A 186 12.17 5.38 -4.70
N SER A 187 13.44 5.07 -4.41
CA SER A 187 14.44 4.87 -5.47
C SER A 187 14.13 3.65 -6.36
N ALA A 188 13.38 2.67 -5.86
CA ALA A 188 12.99 1.49 -6.63
C ALA A 188 11.82 1.74 -7.60
N GLU A 189 11.00 2.77 -7.36
CA GLU A 189 9.89 3.16 -8.25
C GLU A 189 9.68 4.70 -8.20
N PRO A 190 10.53 5.48 -8.88
CA PRO A 190 10.47 6.95 -8.81
C PRO A 190 9.42 7.60 -9.75
N LEU A 191 8.56 6.86 -10.44
CA LEU A 191 7.79 7.40 -11.56
C LEU A 191 6.34 7.71 -11.23
N PHE A 192 5.60 6.79 -10.64
CA PHE A 192 4.14 6.84 -10.66
C PHE A 192 3.57 8.07 -9.96
N ALA A 193 4.09 8.41 -8.77
CA ALA A 193 3.64 9.60 -8.03
C ALA A 193 3.87 10.89 -8.83
N SER A 194 4.99 10.96 -9.57
CA SER A 194 5.33 12.09 -10.43
C SER A 194 4.38 12.23 -11.63
N LEU A 195 3.96 11.10 -12.22
CA LEU A 195 2.98 11.07 -13.31
C LEU A 195 1.60 11.51 -12.81
N PHE A 196 1.17 10.96 -11.67
CA PHE A 196 -0.12 11.32 -11.08
C PHE A 196 -0.18 12.79 -10.67
N ALA A 197 0.89 13.33 -10.07
CA ALA A 197 0.99 14.74 -9.70
C ALA A 197 0.82 15.68 -10.90
N ARG A 198 1.51 15.41 -12.02
CA ARG A 198 1.38 16.20 -13.26
C ARG A 198 -0.03 16.13 -13.83
N LEU A 199 -0.60 14.93 -13.89
CA LEU A 199 -1.95 14.73 -14.38
C LEU A 199 -2.98 15.45 -13.51
N LEU A 200 -2.82 15.41 -12.18
CA LEU A 200 -3.71 16.10 -11.25
C LEU A 200 -3.63 17.62 -11.43
N ALA A 201 -2.42 18.17 -11.59
CA ALA A 201 -2.20 19.58 -11.90
C ALA A 201 -2.82 19.98 -13.25
N GLU A 202 -2.80 19.10 -14.26
CA GLU A 202 -3.44 19.33 -15.55
C GLU A 202 -4.98 19.29 -15.46
N VAL A 203 -5.53 18.34 -14.70
CA VAL A 203 -6.97 18.16 -14.51
C VAL A 203 -7.59 19.29 -13.68
N HIS A 204 -6.86 19.80 -12.70
CA HIS A 204 -7.31 20.92 -11.87
C HIS A 204 -6.11 21.80 -11.45
N PRO A 205 -5.77 22.82 -12.26
CA PRO A 205 -4.61 23.70 -12.04
C PRO A 205 -4.52 24.37 -10.66
N PRO A 206 -5.62 24.78 -10.00
CA PRO A 206 -5.51 25.36 -8.65
C PRO A 206 -4.86 24.44 -7.60
N LEU A 207 -4.93 23.11 -7.78
CA LEU A 207 -4.29 22.15 -6.86
C LEU A 207 -2.80 21.91 -7.16
N ALA A 208 -2.28 22.42 -8.27
CA ALA A 208 -0.89 22.21 -8.71
C ALA A 208 0.15 22.57 -7.64
N GLU A 209 -0.13 23.61 -6.84
CA GLU A 209 0.75 24.08 -5.77
C GLU A 209 0.48 23.41 -4.41
N CYS A 210 -0.60 22.62 -4.29
CA CYS A 210 -1.02 21.97 -3.04
C CYS A 210 -0.29 20.66 -2.72
N PHE A 211 0.58 20.20 -3.62
CA PHE A 211 1.39 19.02 -3.41
C PHE A 211 2.77 19.15 -4.07
N ALA A 212 3.75 18.43 -3.53
CA ALA A 212 5.08 18.29 -4.11
C ALA A 212 5.58 16.85 -4.04
N ILE A 213 6.32 16.43 -5.07
CA ILE A 213 6.94 15.12 -5.16
C ILE A 213 8.45 15.32 -5.27
N VAL A 214 9.17 14.88 -4.23
CA VAL A 214 10.60 15.11 -4.02
C VAL A 214 11.34 13.77 -3.91
N TRP A 215 12.67 13.82 -3.89
CA TRP A 215 13.50 12.65 -3.65
C TRP A 215 14.73 13.01 -2.79
N TRP A 216 15.21 12.03 -2.04
CA TRP A 216 16.54 12.04 -1.45
C TRP A 216 16.98 10.59 -1.20
N LYS A 217 18.30 10.39 -1.15
CA LYS A 217 18.87 9.08 -0.79
C LYS A 217 18.70 8.85 0.72
N GLY A 218 18.02 7.76 1.08
CA GLY A 218 17.93 7.33 2.49
C GLY A 218 19.30 7.04 3.10
N GLY A 219 19.45 7.18 4.42
CA GLY A 219 20.68 6.88 5.16
C GLY A 219 21.85 7.84 5.00
N ALA A 220 21.86 8.76 4.02
CA ALA A 220 23.05 9.56 3.69
C ALA A 220 22.88 11.10 3.79
N ASP A 221 21.66 11.63 3.75
CA ASP A 221 21.44 13.08 3.70
C ASP A 221 20.38 13.55 4.71
N ALA A 222 20.82 13.72 5.96
CA ALA A 222 19.95 14.12 7.07
C ALA A 222 19.47 15.59 6.94
N GLY A 223 20.15 16.44 6.16
CA GLY A 223 19.88 17.88 6.13
C GLY A 223 18.56 18.25 5.47
N ALA A 224 18.31 17.74 4.26
CA ALA A 224 17.09 18.02 3.51
C ALA A 224 15.85 17.37 4.14
N ALA A 225 15.97 16.11 4.56
CA ALA A 225 14.88 15.38 5.22
C ALA A 225 14.48 16.03 6.55
N SER A 226 15.45 16.40 7.39
CA SER A 226 15.20 17.09 8.66
C SER A 226 14.49 18.43 8.47
N ALA A 227 14.89 19.21 7.45
CA ALA A 227 14.21 20.46 7.12
C ALA A 227 12.73 20.26 6.74
N LEU A 228 12.40 19.20 6.00
CA LEU A 228 11.01 18.85 5.68
C LEU A 228 10.24 18.40 6.92
N PHE A 229 10.82 17.49 7.71
CA PHE A 229 10.18 16.93 8.89
C PHE A 229 9.92 18.00 9.96
N GLY A 230 10.79 19.00 10.09
CA GLY A 230 10.57 20.15 10.96
C GLY A 230 9.36 21.02 10.58
N GLU A 231 8.86 20.92 9.36
CA GLU A 231 7.66 21.63 8.88
C GLU A 231 6.42 20.70 8.83
N ALA A 232 6.54 19.41 9.14
CA ALA A 232 5.45 18.44 9.00
C ALA A 232 4.59 18.34 10.27
N ASP A 233 3.26 18.41 10.11
CA ASP A 233 2.33 18.13 11.20
C ASP A 233 2.15 16.61 11.38
N THR A 234 2.16 15.88 10.26
CA THR A 234 2.01 14.42 10.23
C THR A 234 2.94 13.81 9.19
N VAL A 235 3.55 12.66 9.52
CA VAL A 235 4.42 11.89 8.63
C VAL A 235 3.93 10.45 8.53
N LEU A 236 3.73 9.97 7.30
CA LEU A 236 3.54 8.57 6.98
C LEU A 236 4.87 7.97 6.50
N ALA A 237 5.24 6.80 7.00
CA ALA A 237 6.41 6.08 6.48
C ALA A 237 6.06 4.63 6.17
N TYR A 238 6.33 4.23 4.93
CA TYR A 238 6.14 2.88 4.42
C TYR A 238 7.51 2.25 4.16
N GLY A 239 7.71 1.01 4.59
CA GLY A 239 8.90 0.25 4.23
C GLY A 239 9.33 -0.77 5.28
N SER A 240 10.61 -1.14 5.24
CA SER A 240 11.19 -2.02 6.25
C SER A 240 11.13 -1.37 7.63
N ASN A 241 11.11 -2.18 8.68
CA ASN A 241 11.10 -1.67 10.06
C ASN A 241 12.33 -0.79 10.35
N HIS A 242 13.47 -1.08 9.73
CA HIS A 242 14.67 -0.25 9.80
C HIS A 242 14.43 1.14 9.17
N ALA A 243 13.90 1.20 7.95
CA ALA A 243 13.62 2.48 7.28
C ALA A 243 12.58 3.32 8.03
N VAL A 244 11.56 2.67 8.60
CA VAL A 244 10.54 3.32 9.43
C VAL A 244 11.15 3.86 10.73
N ASP A 245 12.04 3.12 11.38
CA ASP A 245 12.75 3.58 12.58
C ASP A 245 13.70 4.74 12.27
N GLU A 246 14.38 4.72 11.13
CA GLU A 246 15.25 5.82 10.66
C GLU A 246 14.46 7.13 10.47
N VAL A 247 13.26 7.06 9.90
CA VAL A 247 12.37 8.23 9.82
C VAL A 247 11.99 8.69 11.22
N ARG A 248 11.51 7.77 12.07
CA ARG A 248 11.06 8.08 13.43
C ARG A 248 12.09 8.88 14.22
N ARG A 249 13.37 8.50 14.14
CA ARG A 249 14.47 9.17 14.86
C ARG A 249 14.74 10.60 14.42
N GLN A 250 14.30 10.98 13.22
CA GLN A 250 14.48 12.33 12.68
C GLN A 250 13.28 13.25 12.95
N LEU A 251 12.16 12.72 13.45
CA LEU A 251 10.94 13.50 13.65
C LEU A 251 11.01 14.33 14.93
N PRO A 252 10.54 15.58 14.91
CA PRO A 252 10.24 16.33 16.13
C PRO A 252 9.23 15.57 17.00
N VAL A 253 9.35 15.71 18.32
CA VAL A 253 8.41 15.09 19.29
C VAL A 253 6.96 15.52 19.09
N THR A 254 6.74 16.68 18.48
CA THR A 254 5.42 17.26 18.20
C THR A 254 4.77 16.69 16.94
N THR A 255 5.51 15.96 16.10
CA THR A 255 5.02 15.48 14.82
C THR A 255 4.28 14.14 14.99
N ARG A 256 3.04 14.07 14.50
CA ARG A 256 2.29 12.79 14.49
C ARG A 256 2.93 11.83 13.50
N PHE A 257 3.28 10.63 13.95
CA PHE A 257 3.91 9.62 13.10
C PHE A 257 3.02 8.40 12.93
N LEU A 258 2.79 8.00 11.67
CA LEU A 258 2.03 6.80 11.33
C LEU A 258 2.95 5.82 10.56
N PRO A 259 3.50 4.81 11.25
CA PRO A 259 4.41 3.83 10.66
C PRO A 259 3.67 2.68 9.99
N TYR A 260 4.04 2.38 8.75
CA TYR A 260 3.62 1.20 8.00
C TYR A 260 4.87 0.34 7.72
N GLY A 261 5.21 -0.47 8.73
CA GLY A 261 6.36 -1.37 8.70
C GLY A 261 6.12 -2.63 7.87
N HIS A 262 7.06 -3.55 7.97
CA HIS A 262 6.98 -4.84 7.32
C HIS A 262 5.81 -5.68 7.88
N LYS A 263 5.08 -6.38 7.00
CA LYS A 263 3.95 -7.25 7.36
C LYS A 263 4.04 -8.62 6.70
N LEU A 264 3.29 -9.57 7.23
CA LEU A 264 3.23 -10.95 6.79
C LEU A 264 1.80 -11.34 6.44
N GLY A 265 1.65 -11.96 5.27
CA GLY A 265 0.44 -12.64 4.83
C GLY A 265 0.62 -14.16 4.78
N PHE A 266 -0.47 -14.89 4.99
CA PHE A 266 -0.54 -16.34 4.88
C PHE A 266 -1.94 -16.80 4.48
N GLY A 267 -2.09 -18.05 4.04
CA GLY A 267 -3.37 -18.63 3.64
C GLY A 267 -3.77 -19.83 4.50
N LEU A 268 -5.08 -20.07 4.60
CA LEU A 268 -5.69 -21.24 5.23
C LEU A 268 -6.65 -21.89 4.23
N VAL A 269 -6.49 -23.19 4.01
CA VAL A 269 -7.34 -23.98 3.12
C VAL A 269 -8.00 -25.07 3.94
N SER A 270 -9.31 -24.92 4.17
CA SER A 270 -10.14 -25.91 4.87
C SER A 270 -10.26 -27.19 4.06
N ARG A 271 -10.47 -28.33 4.72
CA ARG A 271 -10.79 -29.60 4.06
C ARG A 271 -12.02 -29.48 3.15
N ALA A 272 -12.94 -28.56 3.45
CA ALA A 272 -14.12 -28.30 2.64
C ALA A 272 -13.75 -27.74 1.25
N ALA A 273 -12.59 -27.10 1.10
CA ALA A 273 -12.06 -26.66 -0.20
C ALA A 273 -11.23 -27.74 -0.91
N LEU A 274 -11.01 -28.91 -0.29
CA LEU A 274 -10.10 -29.96 -0.75
C LEU A 274 -10.84 -31.15 -1.36
N ASP A 275 -11.55 -30.91 -2.45
CA ASP A 275 -12.02 -31.95 -3.36
C ASP A 275 -11.49 -31.78 -4.78
N THR A 276 -11.78 -32.77 -5.64
CA THR A 276 -11.26 -32.84 -7.00
C THR A 276 -11.69 -31.69 -7.91
N GLN A 277 -12.69 -30.91 -7.53
CA GLN A 277 -13.13 -29.71 -8.28
C GLN A 277 -12.61 -28.42 -7.63
N ARG A 278 -12.74 -28.29 -6.31
CA ARG A 278 -12.44 -27.07 -5.55
C ARG A 278 -10.95 -26.89 -5.27
N ALA A 279 -10.18 -27.97 -5.09
CA ALA A 279 -8.76 -27.87 -4.76
C ALA A 279 -7.94 -27.26 -5.91
N PRO A 280 -8.07 -27.71 -7.18
CA PRO A 280 -7.36 -27.09 -8.30
C PRO A 280 -7.75 -25.61 -8.50
N ALA A 281 -9.04 -25.28 -8.36
CA ALA A 281 -9.51 -23.90 -8.47
C ALA A 281 -8.93 -23.00 -7.38
N THR A 282 -8.88 -23.49 -6.14
CA THR A 282 -8.29 -22.77 -5.00
C THR A 282 -6.77 -22.61 -5.17
N ALA A 283 -6.07 -23.64 -5.64
CA ALA A 283 -4.64 -23.58 -5.94
C ALA A 283 -4.32 -22.54 -7.02
N ARG A 284 -5.17 -22.43 -8.05
CA ARG A 284 -5.05 -21.39 -9.09
C ARG A 284 -5.21 -19.97 -8.53
N LEU A 285 -6.17 -19.77 -7.62
CA LEU A 285 -6.36 -18.49 -6.93
C LEU A 285 -5.17 -18.17 -6.01
N ALA A 286 -4.65 -19.16 -5.28
CA ALA A 286 -3.45 -19.01 -4.47
C ALA A 286 -2.22 -18.65 -5.31
N ALA A 287 -2.05 -19.29 -6.47
CA ALA A 287 -0.98 -18.97 -7.42
C ALA A 287 -1.06 -17.52 -7.92
N HIS A 288 -2.27 -16.99 -8.12
CA HIS A 288 -2.46 -15.59 -8.50
C HIS A 288 -2.02 -14.62 -7.39
N ASP A 289 -2.38 -14.89 -6.13
CA ASP A 289 -1.92 -14.09 -4.98
C ASP A 289 -0.39 -14.16 -4.78
N ILE A 290 0.24 -15.26 -5.17
CA ILE A 290 1.70 -15.41 -5.17
C ILE A 290 2.34 -14.59 -6.29
N VAL A 291 1.87 -14.76 -7.53
CA VAL A 291 2.56 -14.20 -8.70
C VAL A 291 2.41 -12.69 -8.79
N ARG A 292 1.28 -12.13 -8.31
CA ARG A 292 1.04 -10.69 -8.39
C ARG A 292 2.10 -9.92 -7.60
N TRP A 293 2.77 -9.00 -8.29
CA TRP A 293 3.89 -8.21 -7.75
C TRP A 293 5.01 -9.06 -7.15
N GLU A 294 5.22 -10.28 -7.66
CA GLU A 294 6.29 -11.18 -7.22
C GLU A 294 6.34 -11.42 -5.70
N GLN A 295 5.17 -11.47 -5.04
CA GLN A 295 5.02 -11.56 -3.57
C GLN A 295 5.60 -10.40 -2.76
N GLN A 296 5.88 -9.25 -3.37
CA GLN A 296 6.52 -8.15 -2.64
C GLN A 296 5.55 -7.27 -1.85
N GLY A 297 4.23 -7.44 -2.02
CA GLY A 297 3.23 -6.68 -1.26
C GLY A 297 3.14 -7.14 0.20
N CYS A 298 2.83 -6.23 1.12
CA CYS A 298 2.65 -6.50 2.56
C CYS A 298 1.54 -7.52 2.89
N TYR A 299 0.61 -7.70 1.95
CA TYR A 299 -0.49 -8.66 2.01
C TYR A 299 -0.15 -10.03 1.40
N SER A 300 1.02 -10.19 0.78
CA SER A 300 1.33 -11.38 -0.02
C SER A 300 1.51 -12.61 0.87
N PRO A 301 1.05 -13.79 0.42
CA PRO A 301 1.23 -15.01 1.18
C PRO A 301 2.69 -15.48 1.14
N HIS A 302 3.25 -15.79 2.30
CA HIS A 302 4.50 -16.55 2.44
C HIS A 302 4.25 -18.04 2.67
N LEU A 303 3.07 -18.41 3.15
CA LEU A 303 2.75 -19.77 3.54
C LEU A 303 1.25 -20.05 3.39
N PHE A 304 0.89 -21.27 3.01
CA PHE A 304 -0.48 -21.80 3.04
C PHE A 304 -0.57 -22.99 4.01
N TYR A 305 -1.41 -22.88 5.03
CA TYR A 305 -1.81 -23.97 5.90
C TYR A 305 -2.98 -24.72 5.26
N VAL A 306 -2.86 -26.03 5.08
CA VAL A 306 -3.83 -26.87 4.37
C VAL A 306 -4.30 -27.99 5.28
N GLU A 307 -5.60 -28.01 5.58
CA GLU A 307 -6.19 -28.97 6.52
C GLU A 307 -6.18 -30.40 5.94
N ARG A 308 -5.92 -31.40 6.79
CA ARG A 308 -6.04 -32.81 6.43
C ARG A 308 -7.51 -33.27 6.41
N GLY A 309 -7.75 -34.43 5.82
CA GLY A 309 -9.09 -35.08 5.81
C GLY A 309 -10.00 -34.66 4.65
N GLY A 310 -9.52 -33.86 3.70
CA GLY A 310 -10.17 -33.66 2.40
C GLY A 310 -9.99 -34.86 1.46
N ARG A 311 -10.68 -34.86 0.31
CA ARG A 311 -10.48 -35.85 -0.76
C ARG A 311 -9.15 -35.65 -1.49
N VAL A 312 -8.62 -34.42 -1.46
CA VAL A 312 -7.30 -34.04 -1.97
C VAL A 312 -6.38 -33.83 -0.76
N ALA A 313 -5.24 -34.51 -0.73
CA ALA A 313 -4.28 -34.37 0.35
C ALA A 313 -3.53 -33.01 0.27
N PRO A 314 -3.01 -32.47 1.39
CA PRO A 314 -2.19 -31.25 1.38
C PRO A 314 -1.02 -31.28 0.37
N ARG A 315 -0.38 -32.44 0.23
CA ARG A 315 0.70 -32.65 -0.76
C ARG A 315 0.20 -32.55 -2.21
N GLU A 316 -0.98 -33.10 -2.51
CA GLU A 316 -1.60 -32.97 -3.84
C GLU A 316 -2.04 -31.52 -4.11
N PHE A 317 -2.54 -30.80 -3.11
CA PHE A 317 -2.79 -29.36 -3.22
C PHE A 317 -1.51 -28.58 -3.59
N ALA A 318 -0.37 -28.91 -2.96
CA ALA A 318 0.91 -28.31 -3.30
C ALA A 318 1.34 -28.61 -4.75
N GLN A 319 1.03 -29.80 -5.27
CA GLN A 319 1.28 -30.14 -6.67
C GLN A 319 0.39 -29.35 -7.64
N TYR A 320 -0.90 -29.16 -7.33
CA TYR A 320 -1.76 -28.26 -8.09
C TYR A 320 -1.22 -26.83 -8.09
N LEU A 321 -0.79 -26.32 -6.93
CA LEU A 321 -0.18 -25.00 -6.80
C LEU A 321 1.10 -24.87 -7.65
N ALA A 322 1.98 -25.86 -7.58
CA ALA A 322 3.20 -25.92 -8.39
C ALA A 322 2.89 -25.92 -9.90
N GLY A 323 1.89 -26.69 -10.33
CA GLY A 323 1.43 -26.70 -11.72
C GLY A 323 0.93 -25.33 -12.19
N GLU A 324 0.15 -24.63 -11.37
CA GLU A 324 -0.35 -23.29 -11.68
C GLU A 324 0.76 -22.23 -11.68
N LEU A 325 1.74 -22.32 -10.77
CA LEU A 325 2.92 -21.46 -10.79
C LEU A 325 3.78 -21.70 -12.06
N ALA A 326 3.91 -22.95 -12.51
CA ALA A 326 4.56 -23.27 -13.78
C ALA A 326 3.82 -22.69 -14.98
N ASN A 327 2.48 -22.72 -14.97
CA ASN A 327 1.66 -22.10 -16.00
C ASN A 327 1.86 -20.57 -16.02
N LEU A 328 1.79 -19.93 -14.85
CA LEU A 328 1.95 -18.49 -14.72
C LEU A 328 3.38 -18.01 -15.02
N GLN A 329 4.41 -18.81 -14.75
CA GLN A 329 5.78 -18.51 -15.19
C GLN A 329 5.88 -18.36 -16.71
N ARG A 330 5.18 -19.21 -17.49
CA ARG A 330 5.20 -19.10 -18.95
C ARG A 330 4.48 -17.86 -19.47
N ARG A 331 3.40 -17.46 -18.78
CA ARG A 331 2.61 -16.27 -19.16
C ARG A 331 3.25 -14.96 -18.71
N HIS A 332 3.79 -14.95 -17.49
CA HIS A 332 4.40 -13.80 -16.83
C HIS A 332 5.82 -14.20 -16.41
N PRO A 333 6.79 -14.21 -17.34
CA PRO A 333 8.16 -14.55 -17.01
C PRO A 333 8.74 -13.52 -16.03
N ARG A 334 9.42 -14.00 -14.99
CA ARG A 334 10.12 -13.13 -14.04
C ARG A 334 11.39 -12.60 -14.72
N ARG A 335 11.63 -11.29 -14.61
CA ARG A 335 12.87 -10.67 -15.13
C ARG A 335 14.07 -11.04 -14.27
N ALA A 336 15.26 -10.67 -14.74
CA ALA A 336 16.49 -10.79 -13.98
C ALA A 336 16.38 -10.04 -12.65
N LEU A 337 16.78 -10.70 -11.57
CA LEU A 337 16.71 -10.17 -10.22
C LEU A 337 17.97 -9.40 -9.85
N ALA A 338 17.85 -8.52 -8.87
CA ALA A 338 19.02 -7.98 -8.20
C ALA A 338 19.80 -9.12 -7.53
N LEU A 339 21.11 -8.92 -7.33
CA LEU A 339 21.98 -9.94 -6.73
C LEU A 339 21.49 -10.37 -5.34
N GLU A 340 21.06 -9.41 -4.53
CA GLU A 340 20.56 -9.63 -3.17
C GLU A 340 19.31 -10.54 -3.17
N ASP A 341 18.32 -10.26 -4.03
CA ASP A 341 17.12 -11.09 -4.19
C ASP A 341 17.47 -12.49 -4.70
N ALA A 342 18.37 -12.59 -5.68
CA ALA A 342 18.81 -13.87 -6.22
C ALA A 342 19.51 -14.74 -5.14
N GLN A 343 20.34 -14.12 -4.30
CA GLN A 343 21.00 -14.78 -3.17
C GLN A 343 20.00 -15.22 -2.10
N ALA A 344 19.02 -14.38 -1.77
CA ALA A 344 17.98 -14.72 -0.80
C ALA A 344 17.15 -15.94 -1.26
N ILE A 345 16.76 -15.98 -2.53
CA ILE A 345 16.05 -17.12 -3.13
C ILE A 345 16.93 -18.38 -3.11
N ALA A 346 18.19 -18.28 -3.52
CA ALA A 346 19.10 -19.42 -3.53
C ALA A 346 19.29 -20.00 -2.12
N GLY A 347 19.53 -19.14 -1.12
CA GLY A 347 19.67 -19.56 0.27
C GLY A 347 18.40 -20.21 0.85
N TRP A 348 17.23 -19.66 0.54
CA TRP A 348 15.95 -20.23 0.96
C TRP A 348 15.71 -21.61 0.31
N ARG A 349 15.98 -21.75 -0.99
CA ARG A 349 15.84 -23.03 -1.72
C ARG A 349 16.81 -24.09 -1.17
N GLN A 350 18.08 -23.74 -0.99
CA GLN A 350 19.08 -24.64 -0.43
C GLN A 350 18.68 -25.12 0.98
N SER A 351 18.12 -24.23 1.80
CA SER A 351 17.63 -24.58 3.13
C SER A 351 16.39 -25.52 3.08
N ALA A 352 15.54 -25.38 2.06
CA ALA A 352 14.41 -26.27 1.84
C ALA A 352 14.86 -27.66 1.32
N GLU A 353 15.81 -27.70 0.38
CA GLU A 353 16.40 -28.94 -0.15
C GLU A 353 17.08 -29.75 0.95
N LEU A 354 17.88 -29.09 1.81
CA LEU A 354 18.55 -29.76 2.93
C LEU A 354 17.53 -30.37 3.91
N ARG A 355 16.41 -29.68 4.17
CA ARG A 355 15.32 -30.22 5.00
C ARG A 355 14.64 -31.43 4.34
N ALA A 356 14.36 -31.37 3.05
CA ALA A 356 13.79 -32.48 2.30
C ALA A 356 14.68 -33.74 2.29
N LEU A 357 16.01 -33.57 2.33
CA LEU A 357 16.97 -34.68 2.40
C LEU A 357 17.17 -35.23 3.82
N SER A 358 17.03 -34.38 4.85
CA SER A 358 17.39 -34.73 6.23
C SER A 358 16.22 -35.19 7.10
N ALA A 359 14.97 -34.88 6.71
CA ALA A 359 13.78 -35.20 7.49
C ALA A 359 12.64 -35.72 6.60
N ALA A 360 11.95 -36.75 7.08
CA ALA A 360 10.74 -37.24 6.44
C ALA A 360 9.62 -36.20 6.49
N GLY A 361 8.75 -36.20 5.48
CA GLY A 361 7.61 -35.28 5.41
C GLY A 361 7.93 -33.88 4.89
N PHE A 362 9.14 -33.65 4.36
CA PHE A 362 9.51 -32.43 3.66
C PHE A 362 9.78 -32.71 2.18
N GLU A 363 9.37 -31.79 1.31
CA GLU A 363 9.59 -31.87 -0.14
C GLU A 363 9.79 -30.47 -0.71
N LEU A 364 10.60 -30.34 -1.77
CA LEU A 364 10.69 -29.12 -2.55
C LEU A 364 10.24 -29.39 -3.98
N LEU A 365 9.22 -28.67 -4.43
CA LEU A 365 8.76 -28.70 -5.83
C LEU A 365 9.32 -27.50 -6.60
N GLY A 366 9.66 -27.74 -7.87
CA GLY A 366 10.26 -26.77 -8.78
C GLY A 366 11.76 -26.99 -8.91
N GLY A 367 12.22 -27.48 -10.07
CA GLY A 367 13.64 -27.74 -10.33
C GLY A 367 14.49 -26.47 -10.45
N GLU A 368 15.79 -26.63 -10.71
CA GLU A 368 16.76 -25.52 -10.77
C GLU A 368 16.37 -24.39 -11.74
N GLN A 369 15.71 -24.74 -12.85
CA GLN A 369 15.28 -23.79 -13.89
C GLN A 369 13.92 -23.13 -13.60
N ALA A 370 13.23 -23.53 -12.52
CA ALA A 370 11.95 -22.96 -12.14
C ALA A 370 12.16 -21.59 -11.47
N GLN A 371 11.43 -20.57 -11.94
CA GLN A 371 11.40 -19.24 -11.34
C GLN A 371 10.42 -19.15 -10.15
N TRP A 372 10.01 -20.31 -9.63
CA TRP A 372 9.15 -20.50 -8.48
C TRP A 372 9.65 -21.72 -7.69
N ALA A 373 9.22 -21.83 -6.44
CA ALA A 373 9.47 -23.00 -5.61
C ALA A 373 8.35 -23.18 -4.58
N VAL A 374 7.93 -24.42 -4.36
CA VAL A 374 6.94 -24.80 -3.34
C VAL A 374 7.59 -25.76 -2.36
N ALA A 375 7.90 -25.28 -1.16
CA ALA A 375 8.36 -26.13 -0.06
C ALA A 375 7.14 -26.74 0.65
N CYS A 376 7.13 -28.04 0.87
CA CYS A 376 6.04 -28.76 1.52
C CYS A 376 6.49 -29.28 2.88
N ALA A 377 5.60 -29.25 3.87
CA ALA A 377 5.79 -29.89 5.16
C ALA A 377 4.53 -30.65 5.58
N ASP A 378 4.67 -31.93 5.92
CA ASP A 378 3.58 -32.81 6.35
C ASP A 378 3.21 -32.65 7.83
N ALA A 379 3.96 -31.86 8.60
CA ALA A 379 3.65 -31.55 9.99
C ALA A 379 3.51 -30.03 10.19
N PRO A 380 2.69 -29.57 11.15
CA PRO A 380 2.54 -28.16 11.48
C PRO A 380 3.90 -27.45 11.66
N GLN A 381 4.05 -26.29 11.04
CA GLN A 381 5.26 -25.46 11.11
C GLN A 381 4.90 -24.03 11.56
N PRO A 382 5.76 -23.36 12.34
CA PRO A 382 5.57 -21.95 12.64
C PRO A 382 5.57 -21.13 11.36
N LEU A 383 4.85 -20.00 11.36
CA LEU A 383 4.91 -19.06 10.25
C LEU A 383 6.35 -18.61 10.04
N SER A 384 6.83 -18.67 8.80
CA SER A 384 8.17 -18.24 8.44
C SER A 384 8.13 -17.47 7.12
N PRO A 385 8.68 -16.25 7.05
CA PRO A 385 8.75 -15.52 5.80
C PRO A 385 9.59 -16.27 4.76
N THR A 386 9.14 -16.25 3.51
CA THR A 386 9.91 -16.78 2.38
C THR A 386 10.76 -15.68 1.74
N ALA A 387 11.63 -16.05 0.81
CA ALA A 387 12.41 -15.11 0.01
C ALA A 387 11.58 -14.29 -1.01
N ALA A 388 10.24 -14.29 -0.91
CA ALA A 388 9.32 -13.74 -1.91
C ALA A 388 9.61 -14.31 -3.33
N HIS A 389 9.30 -13.56 -4.38
CA HIS A 389 9.62 -13.91 -5.76
C HIS A 389 9.14 -15.31 -6.17
N ARG A 390 7.90 -15.66 -5.81
CA ARG A 390 7.24 -16.95 -6.09
C ARG A 390 7.85 -18.13 -5.33
N CYS A 391 8.46 -17.88 -4.18
CA CYS A 391 8.82 -18.89 -3.19
C CYS A 391 7.71 -18.98 -2.14
N ILE A 392 7.13 -20.17 -1.97
CA ILE A 392 6.00 -20.38 -1.06
C ILE A 392 6.18 -21.67 -0.28
N GLN A 393 5.59 -21.71 0.92
CA GLN A 393 5.49 -22.93 1.70
C GLN A 393 4.04 -23.44 1.78
N VAL A 394 3.83 -24.75 1.69
CA VAL A 394 2.56 -25.43 1.95
C VAL A 394 2.75 -26.35 3.15
N VAL A 395 1.93 -26.17 4.19
CA VAL A 395 2.06 -26.87 5.47
C VAL A 395 0.76 -27.59 5.79
N ALA A 396 0.84 -28.89 6.02
CA ALA A 396 -0.29 -29.68 6.46
C ALA A 396 -0.60 -29.42 7.95
N VAL A 397 -1.88 -29.27 8.27
CA VAL A 397 -2.39 -29.18 9.66
C VAL A 397 -3.59 -30.12 9.83
N ASP A 398 -3.83 -30.62 11.04
CA ASP A 398 -4.98 -31.49 11.28
C ASP A 398 -6.27 -30.68 11.38
N ARG A 399 -6.18 -29.48 11.97
CA ARG A 399 -7.27 -28.51 12.06
C ARG A 399 -6.76 -27.09 11.79
N LEU A 400 -7.57 -26.27 11.15
CA LEU A 400 -7.23 -24.85 10.96
C LEU A 400 -7.04 -24.08 12.28
N ASP A 401 -7.64 -24.54 13.37
CA ASP A 401 -7.51 -23.91 14.70
C ASP A 401 -6.08 -23.94 15.24
N GLU A 402 -5.30 -24.96 14.88
CA GLU A 402 -3.91 -25.12 15.31
C GLU A 402 -3.02 -24.01 14.75
N VAL A 403 -3.42 -23.41 13.61
CA VAL A 403 -2.70 -22.33 12.95
C VAL A 403 -2.53 -21.12 13.86
N VAL A 404 -3.48 -20.86 14.76
CA VAL A 404 -3.46 -19.71 15.67
C VAL A 404 -2.16 -19.68 16.48
N ALA A 405 -1.78 -20.81 17.10
CA ALA A 405 -0.56 -20.92 17.89
C ALA A 405 0.73 -20.82 17.03
N LEU A 406 0.65 -21.19 15.74
CA LEU A 406 1.78 -21.15 14.81
C LEU A 406 2.09 -19.73 14.31
N VAL A 407 1.09 -18.83 14.33
CA VAL A 407 1.21 -17.46 13.82
C VAL A 407 1.33 -16.43 14.94
N GLU A 408 0.81 -16.70 16.15
CA GLU A 408 0.87 -15.82 17.32
C GLU A 408 2.26 -15.22 17.62
N PRO A 409 3.39 -15.96 17.50
CA PRO A 409 4.72 -15.39 17.72
C PRO A 409 5.05 -14.20 16.80
N HIS A 410 4.31 -14.05 15.69
CA HIS A 410 4.47 -12.98 14.71
C HIS A 410 3.37 -11.92 14.78
N ALA A 411 2.55 -11.88 15.85
CA ALA A 411 1.37 -11.02 15.98
C ALA A 411 1.59 -9.55 15.54
N ALA A 412 2.74 -8.95 15.89
CA ALA A 412 3.08 -7.56 15.52
C ALA A 412 3.23 -7.33 14.00
N PHE A 413 3.50 -8.39 13.24
CA PHE A 413 3.73 -8.37 11.80
C PHE A 413 2.57 -8.95 11.00
N LEU A 414 1.58 -9.61 11.62
CA LEU A 414 0.45 -10.17 10.89
C LEU A 414 -0.41 -9.05 10.28
N GLN A 415 -0.88 -9.28 9.04
CA GLN A 415 -1.82 -8.38 8.38
C GLN A 415 -2.94 -9.16 7.71
N THR A 416 -2.63 -9.92 6.65
CA THR A 416 -3.64 -10.52 5.77
C THR A 416 -3.64 -12.04 5.88
N ALA A 417 -4.79 -12.63 6.22
CA ALA A 417 -5.03 -14.06 6.09
C ALA A 417 -5.99 -14.36 4.92
N GLY A 418 -5.52 -15.11 3.93
CA GLY A 418 -6.38 -15.67 2.88
C GLY A 418 -7.10 -16.90 3.39
N VAL A 419 -8.42 -17.01 3.28
CA VAL A 419 -9.18 -18.15 3.79
C VAL A 419 -10.04 -18.75 2.67
N ALA A 420 -9.94 -20.06 2.49
CA ALA A 420 -10.87 -20.88 1.71
C ALA A 420 -11.57 -21.88 2.63
N ALA A 421 -12.77 -21.52 3.11
CA ALA A 421 -13.55 -22.30 4.06
C ALA A 421 -15.06 -22.09 3.85
N GLU A 422 -15.89 -22.94 4.46
CA GLU A 422 -17.34 -22.74 4.50
C GLU A 422 -17.72 -21.54 5.40
N PRO A 423 -18.88 -20.89 5.19
CA PRO A 423 -19.22 -19.63 5.88
C PRO A 423 -19.12 -19.71 7.41
N GLY A 424 -19.64 -20.76 8.04
CA GLY A 424 -19.58 -20.91 9.50
C GLY A 424 -18.14 -21.04 10.03
N GLU A 425 -17.30 -21.78 9.30
CA GLU A 425 -15.88 -21.91 9.63
C GLU A 425 -15.10 -20.61 9.39
N LEU A 426 -15.39 -19.89 8.30
CA LEU A 426 -14.79 -18.59 7.99
C LEU A 426 -14.97 -17.60 9.14
N PHE A 427 -16.20 -17.39 9.62
CA PHE A 427 -16.44 -16.45 10.72
C PHE A 427 -15.77 -16.90 12.03
N ARG A 428 -15.79 -18.21 12.31
CA ARG A 428 -15.16 -18.79 13.50
C ARG A 428 -13.64 -18.62 13.48
N ILE A 429 -12.98 -18.95 12.36
CA ILE A 429 -11.54 -18.83 12.22
C ILE A 429 -11.11 -17.36 12.14
N ALA A 430 -11.89 -16.49 11.51
CA ALA A 430 -11.62 -15.05 11.50
C ALA A 430 -11.57 -14.46 12.91
N ALA A 431 -12.48 -14.86 13.80
CA ALA A 431 -12.45 -14.43 15.20
C ALA A 431 -11.19 -14.90 15.95
N LEU A 432 -10.68 -16.09 15.64
CA LEU A 432 -9.44 -16.62 16.21
C LEU A 432 -8.21 -15.89 15.67
N LEU A 433 -8.14 -15.72 14.34
CA LEU A 433 -7.07 -14.99 13.66
C LEU A 433 -6.99 -13.53 14.10
N GLY A 434 -8.14 -12.88 14.30
CA GLY A 434 -8.21 -11.53 14.84
C GLY A 434 -7.59 -11.41 16.24
N ARG A 435 -7.83 -12.40 17.12
CA ARG A 435 -7.18 -12.46 18.45
C ARG A 435 -5.66 -12.65 18.35
N ALA A 436 -5.18 -13.35 17.33
CA ALA A 436 -3.75 -13.54 17.06
C ALA A 436 -3.07 -12.31 16.42
N GLY A 437 -3.82 -11.27 16.05
CA GLY A 437 -3.29 -10.03 15.48
C GLY A 437 -3.45 -9.88 13.96
N VAL A 438 -4.16 -10.79 13.28
CA VAL A 438 -4.54 -10.59 11.86
C VAL A 438 -5.55 -9.45 11.75
N THR A 439 -5.29 -8.49 10.85
CA THR A 439 -6.12 -7.30 10.69
C THR A 439 -7.04 -7.35 9.47
N ARG A 440 -6.79 -8.30 8.55
CA ARG A 440 -7.60 -8.51 7.35
C ARG A 440 -7.75 -10.00 7.05
N VAL A 441 -8.99 -10.44 6.88
CA VAL A 441 -9.31 -11.76 6.32
C VAL A 441 -9.86 -11.57 4.92
N ALA A 442 -9.27 -12.23 3.92
CA ALA A 442 -9.66 -12.13 2.52
C ALA A 442 -9.90 -13.52 1.92
N ALA A 443 -10.62 -13.58 0.81
CA ALA A 443 -10.65 -14.80 0.01
C ALA A 443 -9.27 -15.06 -0.63
N ILE A 444 -8.88 -16.33 -0.73
CA ILE A 444 -7.74 -16.72 -1.57
C ILE A 444 -8.02 -16.29 -3.02
N GLY A 445 -7.02 -15.66 -3.65
CA GLY A 445 -7.10 -14.98 -4.94
C GLY A 445 -7.39 -13.48 -4.85
N SER A 446 -7.76 -12.97 -3.67
CA SER A 446 -8.09 -11.56 -3.42
C SER A 446 -7.21 -10.91 -2.35
N MET A 447 -6.21 -11.61 -1.82
CA MET A 447 -5.31 -11.06 -0.79
C MET A 447 -4.60 -9.80 -1.33
N THR A 448 -4.21 -9.86 -2.59
CA THR A 448 -3.46 -8.80 -3.31
C THR A 448 -4.32 -7.68 -3.91
N ALA A 449 -5.62 -7.67 -3.60
CA ALA A 449 -6.59 -6.69 -4.09
C ALA A 449 -7.43 -6.12 -2.92
N PRO A 450 -6.86 -5.23 -2.09
CA PRO A 450 -7.63 -4.57 -1.05
C PRO A 450 -8.81 -3.77 -1.62
N GLU A 451 -9.91 -3.78 -0.86
CA GLU A 451 -11.11 -2.99 -1.19
C GLU A 451 -10.86 -1.50 -0.98
N ALA A 452 -11.67 -0.66 -1.64
CA ALA A 452 -11.66 0.76 -1.38
C ALA A 452 -12.11 1.02 0.07
N GLY A 453 -11.30 1.74 0.85
CA GLY A 453 -11.58 1.99 2.26
C GLY A 453 -11.20 0.88 3.23
N TRP A 454 -10.54 -0.20 2.79
CA TRP A 454 -10.06 -1.21 3.75
C TRP A 454 -9.21 -0.58 4.87
N HIS A 455 -9.36 -1.09 6.09
CA HIS A 455 -8.56 -0.64 7.22
C HIS A 455 -7.10 -1.11 7.09
N HIS A 456 -6.21 -0.24 6.59
CA HIS A 456 -4.81 -0.59 6.38
C HIS A 456 -4.15 -0.87 7.72
N ASP A 457 -3.60 -2.08 7.89
CA ASP A 457 -3.09 -2.58 9.17
C ASP A 457 -4.12 -2.53 10.32
N GLY A 458 -5.42 -2.65 9.99
CA GLY A 458 -6.51 -2.61 10.97
C GLY A 458 -6.81 -1.21 11.51
N ARG A 459 -6.34 -0.17 10.82
CA ARG A 459 -6.50 1.23 11.19
C ARG A 459 -7.31 1.99 10.15
N PHE A 460 -7.95 3.06 10.59
CA PHE A 460 -8.63 4.01 9.73
C PHE A 460 -7.63 4.76 8.84
N ASN A 461 -7.98 5.07 7.61
CA ASN A 461 -7.04 5.72 6.69
C ASN A 461 -7.11 7.25 6.74
N LEU A 462 -8.31 7.80 7.00
CA LEU A 462 -8.62 9.22 7.07
C LEU A 462 -8.82 9.70 8.51
N LEU A 463 -9.48 8.92 9.37
CA LEU A 463 -9.65 9.29 10.79
C LEU A 463 -8.29 9.42 11.50
N ASP A 464 -7.32 8.59 11.15
CA ASP A 464 -5.96 8.69 11.69
C ASP A 464 -5.19 9.91 11.18
N LEU A 465 -5.70 10.65 10.19
CA LEU A 465 -5.07 11.86 9.69
C LEU A 465 -5.68 13.13 10.30
N VAL A 466 -6.93 13.10 10.74
CA VAL A 466 -7.62 14.31 11.19
C VAL A 466 -7.52 14.55 12.69
N ARG A 467 -7.77 15.80 13.09
CA ARG A 467 -8.18 16.19 14.43
C ARG A 467 -9.62 16.68 14.39
N LEU A 468 -10.40 16.35 15.42
CA LEU A 468 -11.75 16.87 15.57
C LEU A 468 -11.72 18.16 16.40
N VAL A 469 -12.48 19.16 15.98
CA VAL A 469 -12.78 20.35 16.75
C VAL A 469 -14.26 20.34 17.04
N GLU A 470 -14.61 20.61 18.29
CA GLU A 470 -15.99 20.64 18.76
C GLU A 470 -16.36 22.05 19.21
N ILE A 471 -17.56 22.46 18.84
CA ILE A 471 -18.30 23.53 19.49
C ILE A 471 -19.19 22.85 20.52
N GLU A 472 -18.93 23.07 21.81
CA GLU A 472 -19.80 22.54 22.84
C GLU A 472 -21.17 23.23 22.84
N GLN A 473 -22.21 22.51 23.25
CA GLN A 473 -23.56 23.09 23.40
C GLN A 473 -23.59 24.30 24.34
N SER A 474 -22.69 24.35 25.33
CA SER A 474 -22.53 25.49 26.23
C SER A 474 -22.14 26.77 25.47
N ALA A 475 -21.25 26.65 24.49
CA ALA A 475 -20.82 27.76 23.63
C ALA A 475 -21.95 28.24 22.72
N GLU A 476 -22.74 27.31 22.15
CA GLU A 476 -23.93 27.65 21.35
C GLU A 476 -24.95 28.45 22.18
N ARG A 477 -25.28 27.96 23.39
CA ARG A 477 -26.21 28.65 24.30
C ARG A 477 -25.70 30.02 24.75
N ALA A 478 -24.40 30.15 24.99
CA ALA A 478 -23.81 31.43 25.36
C ALA A 478 -23.81 32.41 24.18
N ALA A 479 -23.54 31.93 22.96
CA ALA A 479 -23.54 32.74 21.74
C ALA A 479 -24.94 33.32 21.43
N ASP A 480 -26.00 32.58 21.74
CA ASP A 480 -27.40 33.00 21.54
C ASP A 480 -27.72 34.35 22.21
N ARG A 481 -27.11 34.62 23.37
CA ARG A 481 -27.28 35.89 24.13
C ARG A 481 -26.69 37.11 23.41
N PHE A 482 -25.77 36.89 22.48
CA PHE A 482 -25.15 37.96 21.69
C PHE A 482 -25.78 38.08 20.30
N ALA A 483 -26.78 37.26 19.99
CA ALA A 483 -27.44 37.31 18.69
C ALA A 483 -28.27 38.60 18.54
N PRO A 484 -28.42 39.15 17.33
CA PRO A 484 -29.21 40.37 17.11
C PRO A 484 -30.68 40.28 17.54
N TYR A 485 -31.21 39.06 17.73
CA TYR A 485 -32.58 38.82 18.22
C TYR A 485 -32.68 38.66 19.74
N ALA A 486 -31.56 38.60 20.46
CA ALA A 486 -31.59 38.60 21.91
C ALA A 486 -32.15 39.96 22.34
N GLN A 487 -33.40 39.97 22.80
CA GLN A 487 -33.96 41.16 23.44
C GLN A 487 -33.16 41.36 24.73
N GLU A 488 -32.67 42.58 24.96
CA GLU A 488 -32.25 42.98 26.30
C GLU A 488 -33.47 42.73 27.20
N ASP A 489 -33.36 41.77 28.12
CA ASP A 489 -34.24 41.73 29.28
C ASP A 489 -34.00 43.06 30.02
N GLN A 490 -34.76 44.09 29.63
CA GLN A 490 -34.82 45.37 30.31
C GLN A 490 -35.43 45.10 31.68
N GLY A 491 -34.56 44.83 32.64
CA GLY A 491 -34.84 45.01 34.07
C GLY A 491 -34.78 46.48 34.43
#